data_AF-A0A800CMZ5-F1
#
_entry.id   AF-A0A800CMZ5-F1
#
_cell.length_a   1.000
_cell.length_b   1.000
_cell.length_c   1.000
_cell.angle_alpha   90.00
_cell.angle_beta   90.00
_cell.angle_gamma   90.00
#
_symmetry.space_group_name_H-M   'P 1'
#
loop_
_entity.id
_entity.type
_entity.pdbx_description
1 polymer ?
#
loop_
_entity_poly.entity_id
_entity_poly.type
_entity_poly.pdbx_seq_one_letter_code
_entity_poly.pdbx_strand_id
1 'polypeptide(L)'
;YQRLLDLFKKWNIRQMKAVGEPFDPHLHVAVDVEHTNDLPPNTVVAEQRKGYLLGNQVLRFAEVIVAKPGISEDEVGEAEKAELGMEKRRERTLWEEIGFVD
;
A
#
# COMPACT_ATOMS: atom_id res chain seq x y z
N TYR A 1 22.99 -20.60 12.51
CA TYR A 1 21.98 -19.60 12.88
C TYR A 1 21.90 -19.27 14.38
N GLN A 2 22.30 -20.15 15.30
CA GLN A 2 22.20 -19.89 16.75
C GLN A 2 22.88 -18.58 17.21
N ARG A 3 24.13 -18.31 16.78
CA ARG A 3 24.87 -17.09 17.16
C ARG A 3 24.14 -15.78 16.84
N LEU A 4 23.41 -15.71 15.72
CA LEU A 4 22.64 -14.52 15.33
C LEU A 4 21.42 -14.33 16.24
N LEU A 5 20.71 -15.42 16.54
CA LEU A 5 19.55 -15.40 17.43
C LEU A 5 19.95 -15.04 18.87
N ASP A 6 21.12 -15.49 19.31
CA ASP A 6 21.67 -15.14 20.63
C ASP A 6 22.01 -13.65 20.71
N LEU A 7 22.53 -13.06 19.63
CA LEU A 7 22.73 -11.62 19.53
C LEU A 7 21.40 -10.87 19.58
N PHE A 8 20.37 -11.32 18.86
CA PHE A 8 19.06 -10.65 18.90
C PHE A 8 18.47 -10.65 20.32
N LYS A 9 18.56 -11.78 21.02
CA LYS A 9 18.15 -11.86 22.43
C LYS A 9 18.96 -10.93 23.33
N LYS A 10 20.29 -10.92 23.20
CA LYS A 10 21.19 -10.08 24.01
C LYS A 10 20.89 -8.60 23.85
N TRP A 11 20.53 -8.17 22.64
CA TRP A 11 20.25 -6.77 22.33
C TRP A 11 18.76 -6.43 22.40
N ASN A 12 17.90 -7.36 22.85
CA ASN A 12 16.44 -7.19 22.93
C ASN A 12 15.80 -6.79 21.57
N ILE A 13 16.27 -7.41 20.49
CA ILE A 13 15.71 -7.27 19.16
C ILE A 13 14.51 -8.21 19.04
N ARG A 14 13.34 -7.65 18.74
CA ARG A 14 12.07 -8.39 18.61
C ARG A 14 11.48 -8.15 17.23
N GLN A 15 10.87 -9.20 16.67
CA GLN A 15 10.10 -9.06 15.44
C GLN A 15 8.78 -8.35 15.75
N MET A 16 8.38 -7.41 14.88
CA MET A 16 7.05 -6.82 14.93
C MET A 16 6.01 -7.85 14.46
N LYS A 17 4.82 -7.78 15.06
CA LYS A 17 3.64 -8.51 14.59
C LYS A 17 2.77 -7.49 13.87
N ALA A 18 2.70 -7.59 12.55
CA ALA A 18 1.96 -6.64 11.72
C ALA A 18 0.61 -7.22 11.23
N VAL A 19 0.58 -8.48 10.79
CA VAL A 19 -0.62 -9.11 10.20
C VAL A 19 -1.80 -9.12 11.18
N GLY A 20 -2.94 -8.60 10.71
CA GLY A 20 -4.18 -8.48 11.47
C GLY A 20 -4.25 -7.30 12.42
N GLU A 21 -3.17 -6.52 12.58
CA GLU A 21 -3.17 -5.30 13.38
C GLU A 21 -3.54 -4.08 12.49
N PRO A 22 -4.05 -2.99 13.08
CA PRO A 22 -4.25 -1.74 12.37
C PRO A 22 -2.94 -1.20 11.79
N PHE A 23 -3.02 -0.57 10.63
CA PHE A 23 -1.86 0.09 10.04
C PHE A 23 -1.45 1.32 10.87
N ASP A 24 -0.22 1.31 11.38
CA ASP A 24 0.43 2.43 12.06
C ASP A 24 1.65 2.91 11.26
N PRO A 25 1.65 4.15 10.72
CA PRO A 25 2.79 4.74 10.02
C PRO A 25 4.09 4.83 10.86
N HIS A 26 4.00 4.79 12.18
CA HIS A 26 5.17 4.78 13.07
C HIS A 26 5.86 3.41 13.15
N LEU A 27 5.19 2.35 12.69
CA LEU A 27 5.69 0.97 12.77
C LEU A 27 5.76 0.31 11.39
N HIS A 28 4.97 0.78 10.43
CA HIS A 28 4.73 0.14 9.15
C HIS A 28 4.96 1.07 7.96
N VAL A 29 5.37 0.47 6.84
CA VAL A 29 5.42 1.09 5.51
C VAL A 29 4.48 0.29 4.61
N ALA A 30 3.39 0.93 4.17
CA ALA A 30 2.48 0.31 3.21
C ALA A 30 3.14 0.28 1.83
N VAL A 31 3.45 -0.91 1.33
CA VAL A 31 4.05 -1.10 0.01
C VAL A 31 3.03 -1.45 -1.06
N ASP A 32 1.87 -1.96 -0.64
CA ASP A 32 0.76 -2.30 -1.52
C ASP A 32 -0.57 -2.22 -0.77
N VAL A 33 -1.66 -2.28 -1.52
CA VAL A 33 -3.03 -2.25 -1.01
C VAL A 33 -3.83 -3.37 -1.65
N GLU A 34 -4.52 -4.14 -0.81
CA GLU A 34 -5.38 -5.24 -1.25
C GLU A 34 -6.84 -4.87 -1.03
N HIS A 35 -7.64 -5.01 -2.10
CA HIS A 35 -9.07 -4.77 -2.06
C HIS A 35 -9.75 -6.05 -1.55
N THR A 36 -10.16 -6.03 -0.28
CA THR A 36 -10.80 -7.18 0.36
C THR A 36 -11.87 -6.70 1.35
N ASN A 37 -12.93 -7.50 1.47
CA ASN A 37 -13.98 -7.32 2.48
C ASN A 37 -13.79 -8.27 3.68
N ASP A 38 -12.71 -9.07 3.69
CA ASP A 38 -12.44 -10.05 4.74
C ASP A 38 -11.93 -9.41 6.04
N LEU A 39 -11.27 -8.25 5.92
CA LEU A 39 -10.72 -7.50 7.04
C LEU A 39 -11.26 -6.06 7.04
N PRO A 40 -11.35 -5.42 8.23
CA PRO A 40 -11.72 -4.01 8.30
C PRO A 40 -10.76 -3.14 7.48
N PRO A 41 -11.25 -2.02 6.89
CA PRO A 41 -10.38 -1.06 6.22
C PRO A 41 -9.23 -0.61 7.12
N ASN A 42 -8.07 -0.33 6.53
CA ASN A 42 -6.87 0.12 7.25
C ASN A 42 -6.25 -0.95 8.18
N THR A 43 -6.55 -2.23 7.95
CA THR A 43 -5.91 -3.36 8.64
C THR A 43 -4.80 -3.95 7.78
N VAL A 44 -3.72 -4.43 8.38
CA VAL A 44 -2.66 -5.14 7.65
C VAL A 44 -3.13 -6.53 7.25
N VAL A 45 -3.20 -6.78 5.94
CA VAL A 45 -3.58 -8.08 5.36
C VAL A 45 -2.39 -9.04 5.36
N ALA A 46 -1.23 -8.55 4.93
CA ALA A 46 -0.01 -9.35 4.82
C ALA A 46 1.25 -8.54 5.15
N GLU A 47 2.28 -9.24 5.62
CA GLU A 47 3.62 -8.68 5.83
C GLU A 47 4.53 -9.19 4.70
N GLN A 48 4.93 -8.29 3.80
CA GLN A 48 5.90 -8.59 2.74
C GLN A 48 7.31 -8.70 3.30
N ARG A 49 7.65 -7.84 4.26
CA ARG A 49 8.96 -7.89 4.91
C ARG A 49 8.88 -7.55 6.39
N LYS A 50 9.44 -8.46 7.18
CA LYS A 50 9.48 -8.39 8.64
C LYS A 50 10.05 -7.08 9.17
N GLY A 51 9.29 -6.42 10.04
CA GLY A 51 9.76 -5.31 10.87
C GLY A 51 10.46 -5.79 12.14
N TYR A 52 11.39 -4.98 12.67
CA TYR A 52 12.11 -5.28 13.90
C TYR A 52 12.19 -4.07 14.84
N LEU A 53 12.04 -4.35 16.13
CA LEU A 53 12.20 -3.41 17.23
C LEU A 53 13.48 -3.72 17.99
N LEU A 54 14.23 -2.68 18.36
CA LEU A 54 15.31 -2.74 19.33
C LEU A 54 14.79 -2.13 20.65
N GLY A 55 14.40 -2.99 21.59
CA GLY A 55 13.67 -2.54 22.79
C GLY A 55 12.33 -1.90 22.43
N ASN A 56 12.29 -0.56 22.47
CA ASN A 56 11.11 0.26 22.13
C ASN A 56 11.33 1.13 20.89
N GLN A 57 12.50 1.06 20.25
CA GLN A 57 12.80 1.82 19.04
C GLN A 57 12.63 0.95 17.80
N VAL A 58 12.14 1.54 16.71
CA VAL A 58 12.05 0.86 15.42
C VAL A 58 13.44 0.76 14.80
N LEU A 59 13.96 -0.46 14.71
CA LEU A 59 15.19 -0.75 13.96
C LEU A 59 14.91 -0.73 12.46
N ARG A 60 13.75 -1.26 12.08
CA ARG A 60 13.26 -1.25 10.70
C ARG A 60 11.75 -1.44 10.67
N PHE A 61 11.06 -0.59 9.93
CA PHE A 61 9.61 -0.69 9.71
C PHE A 61 9.23 -2.01 9.02
N ALA A 62 8.05 -2.52 9.32
CA ALA A 62 7.49 -3.65 8.58
C ALA A 62 6.95 -3.15 7.23
N GLU A 63 7.28 -3.85 6.15
CA GLU A 63 6.68 -3.58 4.83
C GLU A 63 5.41 -4.42 4.71
N VAL A 64 4.27 -3.77 4.55
CA VAL A 64 2.95 -4.37 4.72
C VAL A 64 2.02 -4.07 3.55
N ILE A 65 1.02 -4.94 3.39
CA ILE A 65 -0.12 -4.76 2.50
C ILE A 65 -1.33 -4.42 3.36
N VAL A 66 -2.03 -3.35 3.01
CA VAL A 66 -3.15 -2.81 3.80
C VAL A 66 -4.48 -3.07 3.10
N ALA A 67 -5.50 -3.43 3.88
CA ALA A 67 -6.85 -3.64 3.38
C ALA A 67 -7.51 -2.32 2.98
N LYS A 68 -8.01 -2.27 1.76
CA LYS A 68 -9.02 -1.30 1.33
C LYS A 68 -10.35 -2.01 1.08
N PRO A 69 -11.49 -1.31 1.31
CA PRO A 69 -12.79 -1.84 0.93
C PRO A 69 -12.78 -2.21 -0.55
N GLY A 70 -13.43 -3.33 -0.89
CA GLY A 70 -13.56 -3.77 -2.27
C GLY A 70 -14.20 -2.67 -3.12
N ILE A 71 -13.58 -2.35 -4.25
CA ILE A 71 -14.12 -1.40 -5.21
C ILE A 71 -15.39 -2.05 -5.80
N SER A 72 -16.57 -1.46 -5.58
CA SER A 72 -17.76 -1.86 -6.33
C SER A 72 -17.53 -1.54 -7.82
N GLU A 73 -18.02 -2.39 -8.72
CA GLU A 73 -17.84 -2.28 -10.19
C GLU A 73 -18.20 -0.89 -10.75
N ASP A 74 -19.00 -0.13 -10.01
CA ASP A 74 -19.39 1.25 -10.30
C ASP A 74 -18.21 2.26 -10.26
N GLU A 75 -17.24 2.13 -9.34
CA GLU A 75 -16.17 3.13 -9.17
C GLU A 75 -14.97 2.90 -10.11
N VAL A 76 -14.66 1.64 -10.45
CA VAL A 76 -13.61 1.30 -11.44
C VAL A 76 -14.00 1.82 -12.82
N GLY A 77 -15.28 1.68 -13.18
CA GLY A 77 -15.82 2.20 -14.43
C GLY A 77 -15.81 3.72 -14.50
N GLU A 78 -15.85 4.43 -13.37
CA GLU A 78 -15.86 5.89 -13.32
C GLU A 78 -14.45 6.49 -13.45
N ALA A 79 -13.44 5.84 -12.85
CA ALA A 79 -12.03 6.20 -13.02
C ALA A 79 -11.53 5.95 -14.46
N GLU A 80 -11.85 4.80 -15.05
CA GLU A 80 -11.45 4.45 -16.42
C GLU A 80 -12.17 5.32 -17.46
N LYS A 81 -13.45 5.64 -17.25
CA LYS A 81 -14.19 6.60 -18.10
C LYS A 81 -13.70 8.03 -17.94
N ALA A 82 -13.27 8.44 -16.75
CA ALA A 82 -12.71 9.76 -16.50
C ALA A 82 -11.36 9.95 -17.21
N GLU A 83 -10.46 8.97 -17.13
CA GLU A 83 -9.17 8.98 -17.82
C GLU A 83 -9.34 8.97 -19.35
N LEU A 84 -10.18 8.06 -19.88
CA LEU A 84 -10.51 8.01 -21.31
C LEU A 84 -11.21 9.30 -21.79
N GLY A 85 -12.01 9.92 -20.92
CA GLY A 85 -12.70 11.19 -21.18
C GLY A 85 -11.79 12.42 -21.10
N MET A 86 -10.66 12.35 -20.40
CA MET A 86 -9.63 13.39 -20.36
C MET A 86 -8.69 13.28 -21.55
N GLU A 87 -8.33 12.07 -21.96
CA GLU A 87 -7.49 11.81 -23.13
C GLU A 87 -8.19 12.24 -24.42
N LYS A 88 -9.45 11.83 -24.62
CA LYS A 88 -10.26 12.28 -25.78
C LYS A 88 -10.50 13.79 -25.82
N ARG A 89 -10.54 14.45 -24.66
CA ARG A 89 -10.64 15.92 -24.57
C ARG A 89 -9.33 16.58 -24.97
N ARG A 90 -8.19 16.08 -24.48
CA ARG A 90 -6.84 16.57 -24.83
C ARG A 90 -6.51 16.36 -26.29
N GLU A 91 -6.84 15.21 -26.85
CA GLU A 91 -6.69 14.95 -28.29
C GLU A 91 -7.54 15.94 -29.09
N ARG A 92 -8.82 16.14 -28.74
CA ARG A 92 -9.69 17.10 -29.41
C ARG A 92 -9.11 18.52 -29.43
N THR A 93 -8.60 19.01 -28.30
CA THR A 93 -7.93 20.33 -28.25
C THR A 93 -6.68 20.39 -29.12
N LEU A 94 -5.93 19.29 -29.20
CA LEU A 94 -4.71 19.19 -30.01
C LEU A 94 -5.00 19.20 -31.52
N TRP A 95 -6.10 18.58 -31.96
CA TRP A 95 -6.55 18.63 -33.36
C TRP A 95 -7.18 19.99 -33.73
N GLU A 96 -7.84 20.65 -32.78
CA GLU A 96 -8.34 22.03 -32.92
C GLU A 96 -7.18 23.05 -33.03
N GLU A 97 -6.11 22.88 -32.25
CA GLU A 97 -4.91 23.74 -32.28
C GLU A 97 -4.06 23.56 -33.55
N ILE A 98 -4.07 22.36 -34.16
CA ILE A 98 -3.35 22.05 -35.41
C ILE A 98 -4.17 22.46 -36.65
N GLY A 99 -5.43 22.87 -36.49
CA GLY A 99 -6.26 23.44 -37.56
C GLY A 99 -6.76 22.42 -38.58
N PHE A 100 -7.08 21.19 -38.15
CA PHE A 100 -7.55 20.10 -39.02
C PHE A 100 -9.03 19.74 -38.81
N VAL A 101 -9.87 20.73 -38.52
CA VAL A 101 -11.34 20.60 -38.52
C VAL A 101 -11.87 21.65 -39.51
N ASP A 102 -12.75 21.21 -40.43
CA ASP A 102 -13.29 21.93 -41.62
C ASP A 102 -13.30 23.47 -41.57
#